data_AF-A0A544YR46-F1
#
_entry.id   AF-A0A544YR46-F1
#
_cell.length_a   1.000
_cell.length_b   1.000
_cell.length_c   1.000
_cell.angle_alpha   90.00
_cell.angle_beta   90.00
_cell.angle_gamma   90.00
#
_symmetry.space_group_name_H-M   'P 1'
#
loop_
_entity.id
_entity.type
_entity.pdbx_description
1 polymer ?
#
loop_
_entity_poly.entity_id
_entity_poly.type
_entity_poly.pdbx_seq_one_letter_code
_entity_poly.pdbx_strand_id
1 'polypeptide(L)'
;MDLFDIDPERLHHSNDGDGEWWDRLIVSSPLWSSDGSSAREPFPIIGLDARQPAGAPGTESAASPGTDGAGADAARGTAEGAGASDAGAARGDAADADGRRRARPSWVVVGSVREVAQELALAPLPDDVDTCLAEAEELLFARDRITCALADRVGRVHATGQAKQHGHASTRSWLRTAAGMTVGGAGRLLMLGAELPRLPVVREKFAMGELAAGVVEAICAAIAGLTDENAALAEPILVELAG
;
A
#
# COMPACT_ATOMS: atom_id res chain seq x y z
N MET A 1 -66.40 0.82 22.00
CA MET A 1 -65.44 -0.21 21.54
C MET A 1 -64.13 0.51 21.34
N ASP A 2 -63.32 0.51 22.39
CA ASP A 2 -61.94 0.99 22.42
C ASP A 2 -61.06 0.04 21.60
N LEU A 3 -60.15 0.60 20.80
CA LEU A 3 -58.99 -0.11 20.28
C LEU A 3 -57.84 0.88 20.06
N PHE A 4 -57.53 1.66 21.10
CA PHE A 4 -56.23 2.32 21.25
C PHE A 4 -55.42 1.49 22.23
N ASP A 5 -54.66 0.53 21.70
CA ASP A 5 -53.59 -0.14 22.44
C ASP A 5 -52.33 -0.05 21.57
N ILE A 6 -51.73 1.14 21.58
CA ILE A 6 -50.41 1.40 21.02
C ILE A 6 -49.46 1.37 22.21
N ASP A 7 -48.71 0.29 22.30
CA ASP A 7 -47.62 0.04 23.25
C ASP A 7 -46.61 1.21 23.26
N PRO A 8 -46.32 1.83 24.42
CA PRO A 8 -45.42 2.99 24.53
C PRO A 8 -43.95 2.62 24.77
N GLU A 9 -43.47 1.48 24.26
CA GLU A 9 -42.09 0.99 24.42
C GLU A 9 -41.31 0.89 23.09
N ARG A 10 -41.35 1.95 22.26
CA ARG A 10 -40.29 2.19 21.25
C ARG A 10 -39.55 3.48 21.53
N LEU A 11 -38.91 3.49 22.69
CA LEU A 11 -37.82 4.41 23.01
C LEU A 11 -36.59 4.04 22.18
N HIS A 12 -36.01 5.07 21.57
CA HIS A 12 -34.58 5.28 21.36
C HIS A 12 -33.69 4.06 21.10
N HIS A 13 -33.33 3.85 19.84
CA HIS A 13 -31.94 3.47 19.54
C HIS A 13 -31.20 4.69 18.99
N SER A 14 -30.58 5.36 19.95
CA SER A 14 -29.46 6.28 19.79
C SER A 14 -28.40 5.68 18.87
N ASN A 15 -27.93 6.52 17.95
CA ASN A 15 -26.65 6.33 17.28
C ASN A 15 -25.57 6.70 18.30
N ASP A 16 -25.20 5.76 19.18
CA ASP A 16 -24.15 5.97 20.16
C ASP A 16 -22.78 5.83 19.49
N GLY A 17 -22.07 6.95 19.43
CA GLY A 17 -20.72 7.11 18.92
C GLY A 17 -19.68 6.67 19.93
N ASP A 18 -19.74 5.41 20.34
CA ASP A 18 -18.91 4.89 21.42
C ASP A 18 -17.88 3.89 20.86
N GLY A 19 -16.64 4.01 21.32
CA GLY A 19 -15.42 3.33 20.84
C GLY A 19 -15.40 1.79 20.90
N GLU A 20 -16.55 1.13 21.05
CA GLU A 20 -16.71 -0.32 21.17
C GLU A 20 -16.61 -1.08 19.83
N TRP A 21 -16.56 -0.38 18.69
CA TRP A 21 -16.43 -1.04 17.39
C TRP A 21 -15.05 -1.74 17.24
N TRP A 22 -14.02 -1.23 17.92
CA TRP A 22 -12.69 -1.83 17.97
C TRP A 22 -12.66 -3.08 18.85
N ASP A 23 -13.32 -3.08 20.00
CA ASP A 23 -13.37 -4.24 20.92
C ASP A 23 -14.14 -5.42 20.32
N ARG A 24 -15.22 -5.15 19.55
CA ARG A 24 -15.95 -6.20 18.82
C ARG A 24 -15.12 -6.87 17.73
N LEU A 25 -14.11 -6.18 17.18
CA LEU A 25 -13.20 -6.72 16.16
C LEU A 25 -12.20 -7.74 16.74
N ILE A 26 -11.77 -7.56 17.99
CA ILE A 26 -10.80 -8.45 18.66
C ILE A 26 -11.50 -9.66 19.27
N VAL A 27 -12.64 -9.46 19.95
CA VAL A 27 -13.36 -10.54 20.67
C VAL A 27 -14.01 -11.57 19.72
N SER A 28 -14.31 -11.18 18.47
CA SER A 28 -15.09 -12.02 17.55
C SER A 28 -14.26 -12.76 16.49
N SER A 29 -12.93 -12.68 16.52
CA SER A 29 -12.09 -13.22 15.44
C SER A 29 -11.48 -14.57 15.82
N PRO A 30 -11.84 -15.69 15.15
CA PRO A 30 -11.22 -17.01 15.36
C PRO A 30 -9.79 -17.13 14.83
N LEU A 31 -9.14 -16.02 14.45
CA LEU A 31 -7.86 -15.99 13.73
C LEU A 31 -6.67 -15.56 14.62
N TRP A 32 -6.90 -15.27 15.89
CA TRP A 32 -5.84 -15.07 16.88
C TRP A 32 -5.93 -16.12 17.98
N SER A 33 -5.37 -17.30 17.70
CA SER A 33 -4.79 -18.12 18.75
C SER A 33 -3.42 -17.54 19.11
N SER A 34 -3.11 -17.41 20.40
CA SER A 34 -1.86 -16.86 20.96
C SER A 34 -0.58 -17.68 20.64
N ASP A 35 -0.55 -18.44 19.56
CA ASP A 35 0.62 -19.19 19.11
C ASP A 35 1.16 -18.53 17.84
N GLY A 36 2.14 -17.64 18.01
CA GLY A 36 2.70 -16.75 16.99
C GLY A 36 3.50 -17.47 15.91
N SER A 37 2.86 -18.25 15.06
CA SER A 37 3.53 -18.92 13.94
C SER A 37 2.60 -19.15 12.75
N SER A 38 2.59 -18.21 11.79
CA SER A 38 2.20 -18.43 10.38
C SER A 38 2.48 -17.18 9.52
N ALA A 39 3.75 -16.77 9.42
CA ALA A 39 4.17 -15.96 8.28
C ALA A 39 4.23 -16.91 7.07
N ARG A 40 3.27 -16.80 6.14
CA ARG A 40 3.34 -17.51 4.86
C ARG A 40 4.42 -16.90 3.98
N GLU A 41 5.16 -17.75 3.27
CA GLU A 41 6.20 -17.37 2.32
C GLU A 41 5.71 -16.38 1.24
N PRO A 42 6.60 -15.55 0.66
CA PRO A 42 6.26 -14.60 -0.38
C PRO A 42 5.68 -15.29 -1.61
N PHE A 43 4.48 -14.89 -2.04
CA PHE A 43 3.87 -15.37 -3.27
C PHE A 43 4.64 -14.84 -4.50
N PRO A 44 4.96 -15.70 -5.49
CA PRO A 44 5.66 -15.27 -6.69
C PRO A 44 4.74 -14.42 -7.59
N ILE A 45 5.23 -13.26 -8.01
CA ILE A 45 4.62 -12.46 -9.09
C ILE A 45 4.94 -13.20 -10.41
N ILE A 46 3.94 -13.88 -10.98
CA ILE A 46 4.07 -14.52 -12.30
C ILE A 46 4.20 -13.41 -13.36
N GLY A 47 5.33 -13.39 -14.09
CA GLY A 47 5.58 -12.46 -15.21
C GLY A 47 6.98 -11.83 -15.30
N LEU A 48 7.90 -12.15 -14.39
CA LEU A 48 9.33 -11.83 -14.54
C LEU A 48 10.07 -13.09 -14.98
N ASP A 49 10.22 -13.29 -16.29
CA ASP A 49 11.25 -14.18 -16.81
C ASP A 49 12.62 -13.62 -16.39
N ALA A 50 13.16 -14.20 -15.32
CA ALA A 50 14.57 -14.06 -14.97
C ALA A 50 15.38 -14.68 -16.11
N ARG A 51 15.94 -13.82 -16.95
CA ARG A 51 16.93 -14.18 -17.96
C ARG A 51 18.07 -14.95 -17.28
N GLN A 52 18.08 -16.27 -17.43
CA GLN A 52 19.22 -17.11 -17.06
C GLN A 52 20.45 -16.67 -17.86
N PRO A 53 21.58 -16.35 -17.21
CA PRO A 53 22.87 -16.34 -17.89
C PRO A 53 23.35 -17.79 -18.03
N ALA A 54 23.28 -18.33 -19.25
CA ALA A 54 23.87 -19.62 -19.58
C ALA A 54 25.32 -19.42 -20.04
N GLY A 55 26.25 -19.99 -19.26
CA GLY A 55 27.45 -20.68 -19.74
C GLY A 55 28.71 -19.87 -20.05
N ALA A 56 29.72 -20.00 -19.19
CA ALA A 56 31.13 -20.02 -19.62
C ALA A 56 31.72 -21.40 -19.24
N PRO A 57 32.44 -22.08 -20.13
CA PRO A 57 32.80 -23.49 -19.97
C PRO A 57 33.95 -23.68 -18.99
N GLY A 58 33.91 -24.82 -18.30
CA GLY A 58 34.92 -25.24 -17.34
C GLY A 58 36.26 -25.62 -17.96
N THR A 59 37.29 -25.54 -17.12
CA THR A 59 38.51 -26.33 -17.23
C THR A 59 38.76 -26.96 -15.88
N GLU A 60 38.63 -28.28 -15.85
CA GLU A 60 38.91 -29.12 -14.70
C GLU A 60 40.42 -29.26 -14.45
N SER A 61 40.75 -29.40 -13.17
CA SER A 61 41.77 -30.30 -12.60
C SER A 61 43.26 -30.04 -12.88
N ALA A 62 44.03 -29.76 -11.82
CA ALA A 62 44.96 -30.74 -11.26
C ALA A 62 45.72 -30.21 -10.02
N ALA A 63 45.69 -31.03 -8.96
CA ALA A 63 46.71 -31.31 -7.94
C ALA A 63 47.81 -30.27 -7.58
N SER A 64 47.87 -29.96 -6.27
CA SER A 64 49.04 -29.44 -5.53
C SER A 64 50.26 -30.40 -5.62
N PRO A 65 51.52 -29.97 -5.36
CA PRO A 65 51.96 -29.70 -3.97
C PRO A 65 53.10 -28.67 -3.76
N GLY A 66 53.17 -28.15 -2.53
CA GLY A 66 54.33 -27.78 -1.69
C GLY A 66 55.62 -27.16 -2.30
N THR A 67 56.16 -26.11 -1.65
CA THR A 67 57.38 -26.15 -0.81
C THR A 67 57.89 -24.74 -0.50
N ASP A 68 58.63 -24.66 0.59
CA ASP A 68 59.21 -23.51 1.27
C ASP A 68 60.27 -22.75 0.46
N GLY A 69 60.59 -21.51 0.84
CA GLY A 69 61.81 -20.87 0.37
C GLY A 69 61.89 -19.36 0.60
N ALA A 70 62.73 -18.98 1.56
CA ALA A 70 63.12 -17.61 1.88
C ALA A 70 63.98 -16.95 0.80
N GLY A 71 64.13 -15.62 0.89
CA GLY A 71 65.40 -14.95 0.53
C GLY A 71 65.34 -13.80 -0.48
N ALA A 72 65.50 -12.59 0.06
CA ALA A 72 66.42 -11.52 -0.36
C ALA A 72 66.43 -10.95 -1.81
N ASP A 73 66.16 -9.64 -1.82
CA ASP A 73 66.94 -8.54 -2.42
C ASP A 73 67.06 -8.31 -3.94
N ALA A 74 66.72 -7.04 -4.24
CA ALA A 74 67.34 -6.11 -5.19
C ALA A 74 66.92 -6.14 -6.67
N ALA A 75 66.25 -5.03 -7.03
CA ALA A 75 66.66 -4.06 -8.06
C ALA A 75 65.63 -3.78 -9.17
N ARG A 76 65.04 -2.58 -9.06
CA ARG A 76 65.02 -1.52 -10.10
C ARG A 76 64.30 -1.84 -11.42
N GLY A 77 63.13 -1.21 -11.60
CA GLY A 77 62.50 -1.06 -12.92
C GLY A 77 61.14 -0.38 -12.86
N THR A 78 61.09 0.87 -13.27
CA THR A 78 59.93 1.75 -13.47
C THR A 78 58.77 1.13 -14.27
N ALA A 79 57.52 1.29 -13.80
CA ALA A 79 56.42 1.95 -14.53
C ALA A 79 55.03 1.58 -13.95
N GLU A 80 54.16 2.60 -13.95
CA GLU A 80 52.68 2.58 -13.93
C GLU A 80 51.94 2.16 -12.66
N GLY A 81 51.23 3.16 -12.11
CA GLY A 81 50.51 3.10 -10.85
C GLY A 81 49.22 2.29 -10.91
N ALA A 82 49.00 1.54 -9.83
CA ALA A 82 47.69 1.13 -9.36
C ALA A 82 47.42 1.85 -8.03
N GLY A 83 46.18 2.28 -7.80
CA GLY A 83 45.80 2.83 -6.50
C GLY A 83 44.44 3.52 -6.50
N ALA A 84 43.40 2.71 -6.36
CA ALA A 84 42.00 3.10 -6.25
C ALA A 84 41.68 3.94 -4.99
N SER A 85 40.64 4.76 -5.09
CA SER A 85 39.62 5.06 -4.06
C SER A 85 38.63 6.04 -4.72
N ASP A 86 37.45 5.58 -5.14
CA ASP A 86 36.22 5.47 -4.36
C ASP A 86 35.51 6.83 -4.15
N ALA A 87 34.18 6.75 -4.08
CA ALA A 87 33.18 7.79 -3.82
C ALA A 87 32.62 8.54 -5.04
N GLY A 88 31.41 8.13 -5.43
CA GLY A 88 30.49 8.95 -6.20
C GLY A 88 29.66 8.19 -7.22
N ALA A 89 28.98 7.11 -6.80
CA ALA A 89 27.82 6.62 -7.53
C ALA A 89 26.68 7.65 -7.40
N ALA A 90 26.83 8.79 -8.09
CA ALA A 90 25.73 9.67 -8.40
C ALA A 90 24.82 8.86 -9.34
N ARG A 91 23.78 8.24 -8.77
CA ARG A 91 22.60 7.84 -9.53
C ARG A 91 22.02 9.13 -10.11
N GLY A 92 22.52 9.51 -11.28
CA GLY A 92 21.99 10.61 -12.06
C GLY A 92 20.55 10.25 -12.41
N ASP A 93 19.60 10.92 -11.77
CA ASP A 93 18.30 11.12 -12.38
C ASP A 93 18.57 11.81 -13.71
N ALA A 94 18.49 11.04 -14.80
CA ALA A 94 18.49 11.60 -16.14
C ALA A 94 17.24 12.47 -16.25
N ALA A 95 17.41 13.77 -16.02
CA ALA A 95 16.45 14.76 -16.48
C ALA A 95 16.46 14.70 -18.00
N ASP A 96 15.29 14.45 -18.61
CA ASP A 96 15.14 14.67 -20.04
C ASP A 96 15.44 16.15 -20.35
N ALA A 97 15.77 16.47 -21.61
CA ALA A 97 16.16 17.81 -22.05
C ALA A 97 15.14 18.93 -21.73
N ASP A 98 13.94 18.56 -21.27
CA ASP A 98 12.83 19.42 -20.86
C ASP A 98 12.71 19.62 -19.32
N GLY A 99 13.69 19.15 -18.53
CA GLY A 99 13.73 19.37 -17.08
C GLY A 99 12.66 18.63 -16.26
N ARG A 100 11.77 17.86 -16.89
CA ARG A 100 10.83 16.98 -16.19
C ARG A 100 11.59 15.78 -15.62
N ARG A 101 11.63 15.68 -14.29
CA ARG A 101 12.00 14.41 -13.62
C ARG A 101 11.11 13.33 -14.21
N ARG A 102 11.71 12.33 -14.88
CA ARG A 102 10.99 11.17 -15.38
C ARG A 102 10.26 10.55 -14.18
N ALA A 103 8.93 10.60 -14.19
CA ALA A 103 8.14 10.07 -13.09
C ALA A 103 8.53 8.59 -12.87
N ARG A 104 8.87 8.24 -11.62
CA ARG A 104 9.22 6.85 -11.28
C ARG A 104 8.06 5.96 -11.71
N PRO A 105 8.33 4.82 -12.37
CA PRO A 105 7.25 3.93 -12.76
C PRO A 105 6.50 3.46 -11.51
N SER A 106 5.17 3.41 -11.58
CA SER A 106 4.32 3.25 -10.39
C SER A 106 4.58 1.98 -9.59
N TRP A 107 5.06 0.91 -10.23
CA TRP A 107 5.39 -0.35 -9.56
C TRP A 107 6.60 -0.22 -8.62
N VAL A 108 7.56 0.65 -8.95
CA VAL A 108 8.71 0.94 -8.07
C VAL A 108 8.22 1.65 -6.81
N VAL A 109 7.32 2.62 -6.95
CA VAL A 109 6.74 3.33 -5.79
C VAL A 109 5.93 2.37 -4.91
N VAL A 110 5.12 1.50 -5.51
CA VAL A 110 4.38 0.46 -4.76
C VAL A 110 5.33 -0.49 -4.03
N GLY A 111 6.44 -0.88 -4.66
CA GLY A 111 7.48 -1.69 -4.03
C GLY A 111 8.12 -0.98 -2.83
N SER A 112 8.48 0.29 -2.97
CA SER A 112 9.06 1.09 -1.88
C SER A 112 8.07 1.29 -0.72
N VAL A 113 6.77 1.51 -0.99
CA VAL A 113 5.75 1.61 0.07
C VAL A 113 5.68 0.32 0.89
N ARG A 114 5.72 -0.85 0.23
CA ARG A 114 5.73 -2.14 0.92
C ARG A 114 6.95 -2.30 1.83
N GLU A 115 8.14 -1.94 1.34
CA GLU A 115 9.40 -2.06 2.08
C GLU A 115 9.41 -1.12 3.29
N VAL A 116 9.08 0.16 3.10
CA VAL A 116 9.03 1.15 4.19
C VAL A 116 7.95 0.79 5.23
N ALA A 117 6.79 0.32 4.80
CA ALA A 117 5.74 -0.10 5.73
C ALA A 117 6.17 -1.31 6.57
N GLN A 118 6.93 -2.25 5.99
CA GLN A 118 7.48 -3.39 6.73
C GLN A 118 8.56 -2.94 7.72
N GLU A 119 9.46 -2.05 7.31
CA GLU A 119 10.49 -1.48 8.18
C GLU A 119 9.85 -0.76 9.38
N LEU A 120 8.88 0.11 9.11
CA LEU A 120 8.13 0.84 10.14
C LEU A 120 7.42 -0.11 11.12
N ALA A 121 6.76 -1.16 10.62
CA ALA A 121 6.04 -2.10 11.48
C ALA A 121 6.95 -2.92 12.41
N LEU A 122 8.25 -3.01 12.10
CA LEU A 122 9.25 -3.72 12.90
C LEU A 122 10.13 -2.77 13.72
N ALA A 123 10.00 -1.46 13.52
CA ALA A 123 10.75 -0.47 14.27
C ALA A 123 10.31 -0.46 15.75
N PRO A 124 11.24 -0.26 16.70
CA PRO A 124 10.87 -0.02 18.08
C PRO A 124 10.06 1.28 18.18
N LEU A 125 9.03 1.29 19.03
CA LEU A 125 8.27 2.51 19.29
C LEU A 125 9.15 3.54 20.01
N PRO A 126 8.98 4.84 19.72
CA PRO A 126 9.59 5.89 20.52
C PRO A 126 9.18 5.79 21.99
N ASP A 127 10.11 6.05 22.91
CA ASP A 127 9.79 6.10 24.36
C ASP A 127 8.94 7.34 24.70
N ASP A 128 9.02 8.38 23.88
CA ASP A 128 8.32 9.65 24.07
C ASP A 128 6.91 9.61 23.43
N VAL A 129 5.89 9.93 24.23
CA VAL A 129 4.48 9.82 23.84
C VAL A 129 4.09 10.91 22.84
N ASP A 130 4.66 12.10 22.95
CA ASP A 130 4.39 13.20 22.00
C ASP A 130 4.95 12.86 20.61
N THR A 131 6.11 12.20 20.56
CA THR A 131 6.67 11.63 19.33
C THR A 131 5.74 10.56 18.75
N CYS A 132 5.21 9.64 19.58
CA CYS A 132 4.25 8.64 19.11
C CYS A 132 2.97 9.26 18.53
N LEU A 133 2.45 10.33 19.14
CA LEU A 133 1.29 11.06 18.64
C LEU A 133 1.58 11.67 17.26
N ALA A 134 2.69 12.41 17.13
CA ALA A 134 3.08 13.03 15.87
C ALA A 134 3.31 12.00 14.77
N GLU A 135 3.98 10.89 15.07
CA GLU A 135 4.16 9.79 14.12
C GLU A 135 2.82 9.16 13.73
N ALA A 136 1.91 8.94 14.68
CA ALA A 136 0.59 8.39 14.38
C ALA A 136 -0.21 9.30 13.43
N GLU A 137 -0.16 10.62 13.61
CA GLU A 137 -0.82 11.58 12.73
C GLU A 137 -0.27 11.52 11.29
N GLU A 138 1.06 11.48 11.13
CA GLU A 138 1.71 11.32 9.82
C GLU A 138 1.38 9.97 9.17
N LEU A 139 1.30 8.89 9.96
CA LEU A 139 0.92 7.57 9.45
C LEU A 139 -0.54 7.51 9.03
N LEU A 140 -1.43 8.16 9.77
CA LEU A 140 -2.84 8.31 9.38
C LEU A 140 -2.95 9.13 8.09
N PHE A 141 -2.19 10.22 7.96
CA PHE A 141 -2.09 10.99 6.73
C PHE A 141 -1.62 10.12 5.54
N ALA A 142 -0.56 9.32 5.73
CA ALA A 142 -0.05 8.42 4.70
C ALA A 142 -1.06 7.31 4.34
N ARG A 143 -1.75 6.76 5.35
CA ARG A 143 -2.78 5.72 5.17
C ARG A 143 -3.91 6.20 4.26
N ASP A 144 -4.36 7.44 4.42
CA ASP A 144 -5.42 8.01 3.59
C ASP A 144 -4.99 8.11 2.11
N ARG A 145 -3.76 8.56 1.86
CA ARG A 145 -3.15 8.61 0.52
C ARG A 145 -2.99 7.23 -0.11
N ILE A 146 -2.58 6.23 0.69
CA ILE A 146 -2.56 4.82 0.26
C ILE A 146 -3.97 4.34 -0.06
N THR A 147 -4.98 4.74 0.72
CA THR A 147 -6.38 4.36 0.50
C THR A 147 -6.92 4.95 -0.80
N CYS A 148 -6.63 6.22 -1.10
CA CYS A 148 -6.92 6.83 -2.40
C CYS A 148 -6.29 6.03 -3.55
N ALA A 149 -5.00 5.72 -3.43
CA ALA A 149 -4.25 4.96 -4.44
C ALA A 149 -4.78 3.53 -4.62
N LEU A 150 -5.25 2.89 -3.54
CA LEU A 150 -5.88 1.58 -3.57
C LEU A 150 -7.24 1.64 -4.25
N ALA A 151 -8.08 2.63 -3.91
CA ALA A 151 -9.41 2.80 -4.49
C ALA A 151 -9.35 2.90 -6.02
N ASP A 152 -8.42 3.68 -6.57
CA ASP A 152 -8.21 3.79 -8.03
C ASP A 152 -7.87 2.42 -8.66
N ARG A 153 -6.92 1.69 -8.06
CA ARG A 153 -6.45 0.41 -8.59
C ARG A 153 -7.53 -0.67 -8.50
N VAL A 154 -8.21 -0.75 -7.36
CA VAL A 154 -9.32 -1.68 -7.13
C VAL A 154 -10.51 -1.34 -8.02
N GLY A 155 -10.83 -0.06 -8.20
CA GLY A 155 -11.84 0.41 -9.14
C GLY A 155 -11.57 -0.08 -10.56
N ARG A 156 -10.32 0.03 -11.02
CA ARG A 156 -9.92 -0.53 -12.33
C ARG A 156 -10.05 -2.05 -12.40
N VAL A 157 -9.62 -2.79 -11.37
CA VAL A 157 -9.80 -4.26 -11.29
C VAL A 157 -11.28 -4.64 -11.30
N HIS A 158 -12.12 -3.85 -10.64
CA HIS A 158 -13.57 -4.04 -10.59
C HIS A 158 -14.22 -3.81 -11.95
N ALA A 159 -13.98 -2.64 -12.56
CA ALA A 159 -14.55 -2.26 -13.85
C ALA A 159 -14.17 -3.23 -14.98
N THR A 160 -12.96 -3.77 -14.95
CA THR A 160 -12.45 -4.72 -15.96
C THR A 160 -12.79 -6.18 -15.65
N GLY A 161 -13.38 -6.48 -14.48
CA GLY A 161 -13.67 -7.85 -14.05
C GLY A 161 -12.43 -8.72 -13.87
N GLN A 162 -11.24 -8.14 -13.71
CA GLN A 162 -9.96 -8.86 -13.66
C GLN A 162 -9.89 -9.90 -12.52
N ALA A 163 -10.54 -9.65 -11.39
CA ALA A 163 -10.63 -10.61 -10.30
C ALA A 163 -11.28 -11.94 -10.73
N LYS A 164 -12.29 -11.89 -11.61
CA LYS A 164 -12.95 -13.10 -12.15
C LYS A 164 -12.05 -13.88 -13.09
N GLN A 165 -11.24 -13.17 -13.88
CA GLN A 165 -10.27 -13.80 -14.77
C GLN A 165 -9.18 -14.56 -13.99
N HIS A 166 -8.94 -14.18 -12.74
CA HIS A 166 -8.02 -14.84 -11.82
C HIS A 166 -8.72 -15.84 -10.86
N GLY A 167 -9.93 -16.30 -11.20
CA GLY A 167 -10.61 -17.39 -10.49
C GLY A 167 -11.43 -16.99 -9.26
N HIS A 168 -11.59 -15.69 -8.96
CA HIS A 168 -12.46 -15.24 -7.88
C HIS A 168 -13.90 -15.03 -8.35
N ALA A 169 -14.88 -15.30 -7.48
CA ALA A 169 -16.30 -15.08 -7.82
C ALA A 169 -16.63 -13.59 -8.10
N SER A 170 -15.90 -12.68 -7.45
CA SER A 170 -16.06 -11.23 -7.59
C SER A 170 -14.81 -10.50 -7.09
N THR A 171 -14.70 -9.20 -7.40
CA THR A 171 -13.66 -8.33 -6.82
C THR A 171 -13.74 -8.29 -5.30
N ARG A 172 -14.96 -8.30 -4.71
CA ARG A 172 -15.14 -8.38 -3.26
C ARG A 172 -14.56 -9.67 -2.68
N SER A 173 -14.81 -10.81 -3.33
CA SER A 173 -14.22 -12.09 -2.90
C SER A 173 -12.70 -12.08 -3.02
N TRP A 174 -12.15 -11.49 -4.09
CA TRP A 174 -10.71 -11.31 -4.25
C TRP A 174 -10.10 -10.49 -3.12
N LEU A 175 -10.67 -9.32 -2.78
CA LEU A 175 -10.17 -8.48 -1.68
C LEU A 175 -10.17 -9.21 -0.33
N ARG A 176 -11.22 -10.00 -0.07
CA ARG A 176 -11.30 -10.79 1.16
C ARG A 176 -10.26 -11.89 1.23
N THR A 177 -10.02 -12.60 0.13
CA THR A 177 -9.08 -13.73 0.09
C THR A 177 -7.62 -13.26 0.00
N ALA A 178 -7.32 -12.30 -0.88
CA ALA A 178 -5.96 -11.88 -1.17
C ALA A 178 -5.44 -10.81 -0.19
N ALA A 179 -6.30 -9.93 0.31
CA ALA A 179 -5.92 -8.84 1.22
C ALA A 179 -6.44 -9.04 2.66
N GLY A 180 -7.10 -10.16 2.96
CA GLY A 180 -7.61 -10.45 4.31
C GLY A 180 -8.70 -9.48 4.79
N MET A 181 -9.32 -8.71 3.88
CA MET A 181 -10.27 -7.67 4.26
C MET A 181 -11.57 -8.24 4.86
N THR A 182 -12.15 -7.51 5.80
CA THR A 182 -13.52 -7.75 6.27
C THR A 182 -14.52 -7.50 5.14
N VAL A 183 -15.75 -8.01 5.30
CA VAL A 183 -16.84 -7.74 4.34
C VAL A 183 -17.10 -6.24 4.20
N GLY A 184 -17.14 -5.52 5.34
CA GLY A 184 -17.32 -4.08 5.37
C GLY A 184 -16.17 -3.33 4.71
N GLY A 185 -14.92 -3.68 5.03
CA GLY A 185 -13.74 -3.05 4.43
C GLY A 185 -13.67 -3.24 2.91
N ALA A 186 -13.91 -4.46 2.42
CA ALA A 186 -13.96 -4.72 0.99
C ALA A 186 -15.13 -3.99 0.31
N GLY A 187 -16.29 -3.89 0.98
CA GLY A 187 -17.45 -3.13 0.48
C GLY A 187 -17.16 -1.64 0.33
N ARG A 188 -16.58 -1.03 1.37
CA ARG A 188 -16.18 0.38 1.39
C ARG A 188 -15.14 0.71 0.33
N LEU A 189 -14.10 -0.10 0.17
CA LEU A 189 -13.08 0.15 -0.84
C LEU A 189 -13.63 0.03 -2.27
N LEU A 190 -14.59 -0.88 -2.49
CA LEU A 190 -15.30 -0.97 -3.78
C LEU A 190 -16.18 0.23 -4.04
N MET A 191 -16.87 0.75 -3.02
CA MET A 191 -17.62 2.01 -3.13
C MET A 191 -16.69 3.15 -3.53
N LEU A 192 -15.59 3.38 -2.79
CA LEU A 192 -14.61 4.41 -3.14
C LEU A 192 -14.07 4.25 -4.57
N GLY A 193 -13.71 3.03 -4.97
CA GLY A 193 -13.20 2.75 -6.31
C GLY A 193 -14.23 2.91 -7.44
N ALA A 194 -15.53 2.82 -7.14
CA ALA A 194 -16.61 3.06 -8.10
C ALA A 194 -16.98 4.55 -8.19
N GLU A 195 -16.97 5.26 -7.06
CA GLU A 195 -17.48 6.63 -6.96
C GLU A 195 -16.41 7.70 -7.22
N LEU A 196 -15.17 7.53 -6.79
CA LEU A 196 -14.11 8.54 -6.96
C LEU A 196 -13.85 8.95 -8.44
N PRO A 197 -13.92 8.06 -9.44
CA PRO A 197 -13.79 8.46 -10.85
C PRO A 197 -14.87 9.44 -11.32
N ARG A 198 -16.01 9.50 -10.63
CA ARG A 198 -17.16 10.36 -10.90
C ARG A 198 -17.05 11.70 -10.18
N LEU A 199 -16.08 11.83 -9.26
CA LEU A 199 -15.83 12.98 -8.40
C LEU A 199 -14.36 13.42 -8.51
N PRO A 200 -13.95 14.00 -9.66
CA PRO A 200 -12.56 14.35 -9.92
C PRO A 200 -11.94 15.34 -8.93
N VAL A 201 -12.70 16.33 -8.43
CA VAL A 201 -12.23 17.33 -7.46
C VAL A 201 -12.04 16.68 -6.10
N VAL A 202 -12.99 15.87 -5.65
CA VAL A 202 -12.89 15.12 -4.38
C VAL A 202 -11.69 14.18 -4.42
N ARG A 203 -11.51 13.47 -5.53
CA ARG A 203 -10.38 12.57 -5.74
C ARG A 203 -9.04 13.30 -5.70
N GLU A 204 -8.92 14.46 -6.35
CA GLU A 204 -7.72 15.28 -6.32
C GLU A 204 -7.41 15.76 -4.90
N LYS A 205 -8.40 16.34 -4.22
CA LYS A 205 -8.26 16.80 -2.83
C LYS A 205 -7.90 15.67 -1.87
N PHE A 206 -8.47 14.48 -2.05
CA PHE A 206 -8.13 13.30 -1.24
C PHE A 206 -6.68 12.86 -1.44
N ALA A 207 -6.21 12.85 -2.70
CA ALA A 207 -4.85 12.50 -3.04
C ALA A 207 -3.83 13.53 -2.52
N MET A 208 -4.20 14.82 -2.51
CA MET A 208 -3.37 15.91 -1.98
C MET A 208 -3.39 16.00 -0.45
N GLY A 209 -4.34 15.32 0.20
CA GLY A 209 -4.50 15.36 1.65
C GLY A 209 -5.30 16.53 2.19
N GLU A 210 -6.03 17.22 1.32
CA GLU A 210 -6.97 18.29 1.69
C GLU A 210 -8.30 17.76 2.21
N LEU A 211 -8.62 16.48 1.93
CA LEU A 211 -9.78 15.79 2.50
C LEU A 211 -9.34 14.50 3.21
N ALA A 212 -9.90 14.27 4.40
CA ALA A 212 -9.71 13.03 5.16
C ALA A 212 -10.56 11.89 4.58
N ALA A 213 -10.09 10.64 4.71
CA ALA A 213 -10.80 9.47 4.17
C ALA A 213 -12.25 9.36 4.66
N GLY A 214 -12.53 9.69 5.92
CA GLY A 214 -13.90 9.67 6.46
C GLY A 214 -14.85 10.64 5.75
N VAL A 215 -14.37 11.83 5.38
CA VAL A 215 -15.16 12.83 4.64
C VAL A 215 -15.41 12.33 3.22
N VAL A 216 -14.38 11.80 2.57
CA VAL A 216 -14.48 11.23 1.22
C VAL A 216 -15.47 10.05 1.19
N GLU A 217 -15.41 9.17 2.20
CA GLU A 217 -16.37 8.07 2.35
C GLU A 217 -17.81 8.59 2.48
N ALA A 218 -18.04 9.65 3.26
CA ALA A 218 -19.36 10.26 3.41
C ALA A 218 -19.87 10.87 2.09
N ILE A 219 -19.00 11.58 1.35
CA ILE A 219 -19.34 12.15 0.04
C ILE A 219 -19.69 11.02 -0.96
N CYS A 220 -18.86 9.98 -1.05
CA CYS A 220 -19.13 8.84 -1.93
C CYS A 220 -20.42 8.12 -1.54
N ALA A 221 -20.73 7.99 -0.25
CA ALA A 221 -22.00 7.42 0.20
C ALA A 221 -23.20 8.32 -0.16
N ALA A 222 -23.05 9.64 -0.06
CA ALA A 222 -24.11 10.59 -0.37
C ALA A 222 -24.51 10.60 -1.86
N ILE A 223 -23.55 10.36 -2.76
CA ILE A 223 -23.82 10.29 -4.20
C ILE A 223 -24.16 8.88 -4.70
N ALA A 224 -24.09 7.87 -3.83
CA ALA A 224 -24.35 6.49 -4.22
C ALA A 224 -25.77 6.37 -4.79
N GLY A 225 -25.88 5.95 -6.05
CA GLY A 225 -27.14 5.82 -6.78
C GLY A 225 -27.60 7.06 -7.55
N LEU A 226 -26.87 8.18 -7.48
CA LEU A 226 -27.05 9.29 -8.43
C LEU A 226 -26.54 8.90 -9.82
N THR A 227 -27.04 9.56 -10.87
CA THR A 227 -26.44 9.49 -12.22
C THR A 227 -25.15 10.31 -12.27
N ASP A 228 -24.35 10.13 -13.32
CA ASP A 228 -23.09 10.87 -13.47
C ASP A 228 -23.32 12.37 -13.60
N GLU A 229 -24.42 12.80 -14.25
CA GLU A 229 -24.79 14.21 -14.34
C GLU A 229 -25.13 14.79 -12.96
N ASN A 230 -25.89 14.06 -12.15
CA ASN A 230 -26.25 14.50 -10.80
C ASN A 230 -25.05 14.49 -9.85
N ALA A 231 -24.15 13.51 -9.98
CA ALA A 231 -22.91 13.48 -9.21
C ALA A 231 -22.02 14.69 -9.54
N ALA A 232 -21.89 15.05 -10.82
CA ALA A 232 -21.14 16.22 -11.25
C ALA A 232 -21.73 17.55 -10.73
N LEU A 233 -23.06 17.64 -10.63
CA LEU A 233 -23.72 18.81 -10.03
C LEU A 233 -23.57 18.86 -8.50
N ALA A 234 -23.57 17.70 -7.84
CA ALA A 234 -23.47 17.59 -6.38
C ALA A 234 -22.03 17.83 -5.88
N GLU A 235 -21.02 17.43 -6.65
CA GLU A 235 -19.61 17.50 -6.24
C GLU A 235 -19.18 18.87 -5.68
N PRO A 236 -19.35 20.01 -6.37
CA PRO A 236 -18.88 21.30 -5.84
C PRO A 236 -19.58 21.68 -4.52
N ILE A 237 -20.86 21.34 -4.37
CA ILE A 237 -21.64 21.61 -3.15
C ILE A 237 -21.09 20.77 -1.99
N LEU A 238 -20.84 19.48 -2.23
CA LEU A 238 -20.31 18.58 -1.22
C LEU A 238 -18.87 18.92 -0.82
N VAL A 239 -18.06 19.42 -1.76
CA VAL A 239 -16.70 19.92 -1.47
C VAL A 239 -16.75 21.21 -0.63
N GLU A 240 -17.67 22.12 -0.92
CA GLU A 240 -17.85 23.35 -0.12
C GLU A 240 -18.29 23.03 1.31
N LEU A 241 -19.21 22.08 1.50
CA LEU A 241 -19.66 21.65 2.83
C LEU A 241 -18.58 20.90 3.63
N ALA A 242 -17.54 20.41 2.96
CA ALA A 242 -16.46 19.63 3.55
C ALA A 242 -15.22 20.47 3.94
N GLY A 243 -15.16 21.74 3.53
CA GLY A 243 -14.06 22.67 3.83
C GLY A 243 -14.38 23.60 5.00
#